data_AF-A0A7G7KPR9-F1
#
_entry.id   AF-A0A7G7KPR9-F1
#
_cell.length_a   1.000
_cell.length_b   1.000
_cell.length_c   1.000
_cell.angle_alpha   90.00
_cell.angle_beta   90.00
_cell.angle_gamma   90.00
#
_symmetry.space_group_name_H-M   'P 1'
#
loop_
_entity.id
_entity.type
_entity.pdbx_description
1 polymer ?
#
loop_
_entity_poly.entity_id
_entity_poly.type
_entity_poly.pdbx_seq_one_letter_code
_entity_poly.pdbx_strand_id
1 'polypeptide(L)' 'MSSPRHNAETSAMKWQANGELTGVDLQSLLSRLNKVETEERARELEWLSRHDAV' A
#
# COMPACT_ATOMS: atom_id res chain seq x y z
N MET A 1 -0.01 21.12 -21.01
CA MET A 1 0.58 21.25 -19.68
C MET A 1 0.42 19.90 -19.00
N SER A 2 1.49 19.11 -18.94
CA SER A 2 1.47 17.76 -18.40
C SER A 2 1.42 17.83 -16.88
N SER A 3 0.32 17.41 -16.26
CA SER A 3 0.23 17.24 -14.82
C SER A 3 1.33 16.28 -14.36
N PRO A 4 2.14 16.61 -13.34
CA PRO A 4 3.06 15.65 -12.78
C PRO A 4 2.21 14.54 -12.15
N ARG A 5 2.19 13.37 -12.79
CA ARG A 5 1.70 12.13 -12.17
C ARG A 5 2.38 12.04 -10.83
N HIS A 6 1.58 11.90 -9.76
CA HIS A 6 2.01 11.70 -8.40
C HIS A 6 3.04 10.56 -8.32
N ASN A 7 4.32 10.91 -8.50
CA ASN A 7 5.41 10.24 -7.84
C ASN A 7 5.16 10.57 -6.37
N ALA A 8 4.34 9.75 -5.69
CA ALA A 8 4.45 9.64 -4.26
C ALA A 8 5.86 9.11 -4.03
N GLU A 9 6.79 10.06 -3.94
CA GLU A 9 8.20 9.87 -3.69
C GLU A 9 8.29 8.76 -2.64
N THR A 10 8.94 7.65 -2.99
CA THR A 10 9.50 6.72 -2.02
C THR A 10 10.58 7.47 -1.24
N SER A 11 10.14 8.43 -0.43
CA SER A 11 10.95 9.04 0.61
C SER A 11 11.42 7.89 1.49
N ALA A 12 12.72 7.87 1.76
CA ALA A 12 13.28 6.90 2.68
C ALA A 12 12.56 7.04 4.03
N MET A 13 11.99 5.93 4.52
CA MET A 13 11.35 5.91 5.82
C MET A 13 12.36 6.29 6.89
N LYS A 14 11.96 7.10 7.86
CA LYS A 14 12.83 7.51 8.95
C LYS A 14 12.80 6.44 10.04
N TRP A 15 14.00 6.03 10.43
CA TRP A 15 14.26 5.10 11.51
C TRP A 15 14.78 5.85 12.72
N GLN A 16 14.38 5.40 13.89
CA GLN A 16 14.88 5.83 15.18
C GLN A 16 16.16 5.06 15.52
N ALA A 17 16.94 5.56 16.48
CA ALA A 17 18.19 4.90 16.91
C ALA A 17 17.97 3.51 17.53
N ASN A 18 16.77 3.24 18.04
CA ASN A 18 16.37 1.94 18.57
C ASN A 18 15.99 0.92 17.47
N GLY A 19 16.07 1.29 16.19
CA GLY A 19 15.73 0.42 15.07
C GLY A 19 14.24 0.37 14.74
N GLU A 20 13.41 1.20 15.37
CA GLU A 20 11.98 1.32 15.04
C GLU A 20 11.73 2.43 14.03
N LEU A 21 10.65 2.34 13.26
CA LEU A 21 10.20 3.45 12.43
C LEU A 21 9.71 4.62 13.30
N THR A 22 9.85 5.85 12.81
CA THR A 22 9.17 6.99 13.45
C THR A 22 7.66 6.78 13.37
N GLY A 23 6.90 7.34 14.33
CA GLY A 23 5.44 7.15 14.38
C GLY A 23 4.73 7.50 13.07
N VAL A 24 5.15 8.58 12.39
CA VAL A 24 4.56 9.00 11.11
C VAL A 24 4.87 8.00 9.99
N ASP A 25 6.10 7.51 9.90
CA ASP A 25 6.49 6.54 8.88
C ASP A 25 5.91 5.14 9.14
N LEU A 26 5.78 4.75 10.41
CA LEU A 26 5.09 3.53 10.81
C LEU A 26 3.62 3.56 10.38
N GLN A 27 2.91 4.65 10.67
CA GLN A 27 1.51 4.80 10.25
C GLN A 27 1.36 4.83 8.73
N SER A 28 2.30 5.46 8.04
CA SER A 28 2.34 5.49 6.57
C SER A 28 2.58 4.10 5.98
N LEU A 29 3.48 3.30 6.57
CA LEU A 29 3.72 1.92 6.18
C LEU A 29 2.47 1.05 6.43
N LEU A 30 1.88 1.13 7.63
CA LEU A 30 0.68 0.36 7.97
C LEU A 30 -0.49 0.66 7.03
N SER A 31 -0.71 1.95 6.71
CA SER A 31 -1.75 2.36 5.77
C SER A 31 -1.51 1.80 4.37
N ARG A 32 -0.26 1.79 3.91
CA ARG A 32 0.12 1.21 2.60
C ARG A 32 -0.08 -0.30 2.57
N LEU A 33 0.32 -1.01 3.64
CA LEU A 33 0.12 -2.46 3.74
C LEU A 33 -1.37 -2.82 3.72
N ASN A 34 -2.19 -2.13 4.51
CA ASN A 34 -3.63 -2.34 4.53
C ASN A 34 -4.28 -2.10 3.16
N LYS A 35 -3.81 -1.09 2.42
CA LYS A 35 -4.27 -0.82 1.05
C LYS A 35 -3.95 -1.99 0.12
N VAL A 36 -2.71 -2.48 0.13
CA VAL A 36 -2.31 -3.63 -0.69
C VAL A 36 -3.12 -4.87 -0.33
N GLU A 37 -3.27 -5.17 0.96
CA GLU A 37 -4.08 -6.31 1.42
C GLU A 37 -5.53 -6.23 0.92
N THR A 38 -6.14 -5.04 1.01
CA THR A 38 -7.50 -4.82 0.51
C THR A 38 -7.59 -5.02 -1.01
N GLU A 39 -6.61 -4.52 -1.76
CA GLU A 39 -6.57 -4.65 -3.22
C GLU A 39 -6.36 -6.11 -3.67
N GLU A 40 -5.48 -6.86 -3.01
CA GLU A 40 -5.28 -8.29 -3.28
C GLU A 40 -6.55 -9.09 -2.97
N ARG A 41 -7.19 -8.82 -1.83
CA ARG A 41 -8.45 -9.47 -1.46
C ARG A 41 -9.57 -9.17 -2.46
N ALA A 42 -9.66 -7.94 -2.95
CA ALA A 42 -10.62 -7.58 -3.99
C ALA A 42 -10.35 -8.37 -5.29
N ARG A 43 -9.08 -8.47 -5.72
CA ARG A 43 -8.71 -9.26 -6.90
C ARG A 43 -9.02 -10.75 -6.75
N GLU A 44 -8.78 -11.32 -5.57
CA GLU A 44 -9.13 -12.71 -5.27
C GLU A 44 -10.64 -12.94 -5.37
N LEU A 45 -11.45 -12.06 -4.77
CA LEU A 45 -12.91 -12.13 -4.85
C LEU A 45 -13.42 -11.98 -6.29
N GLU A 46 -12.85 -11.07 -7.06
CA GLU A 46 -13.17 -10.94 -8.49
C GLU A 46 -12.78 -12.18 -9.29
N TRP A 47 -11.64 -12.80 -8.98
CA TRP A 47 -11.21 -14.03 -9.65
C TRP A 47 -12.16 -15.19 -9.35
N LEU A 48 -12.54 -15.38 -8.07
CA LEU A 48 -13.53 -16.38 -7.66
C LEU A 48 -14.89 -16.14 -8.33
N SER A 49 -15.37 -14.90 -8.34
CA SER A 49 -16.67 -14.56 -8.95
C SER A 49 -16.72 -14.87 -10.46
N ARG A 50 -15.59 -14.75 -11.17
CA ARG A 50 -15.50 -15.13 -12.58
C ARG A 50 -15.38 -16.64 -12.79
N HIS A 51 -14.81 -17.36 -11.83
CA HIS A 51 -14.58 -18.80 -11.91
C HIS A 51 -15.83 -19.60 -11.49
N ASP A 52 -16.64 -19.09 -10.56
CA ASP A 52 -17.93 -19.68 -10.17
C ASP A 52 -19.03 -19.50 -11.25
N ALA A 53 -18.78 -18.69 -12.28
CA ALA A 53 -19.71 -18.43 -13.38
C ALA A 53 -19.53 -19.37 -14.60
N VAL A 54 -18.66 -20.38 -14.49
CA VAL A 54 -18.37 -21.42 -15.51
C VAL A 54 -18.83 -22.77 -15.00
#